data_AF-A0A5J6U899-F1
#
_entry.id   AF-A0A5J6U899-F1
#
_cell.length_a   1.000
_cell.length_b   1.000
_cell.length_c   1.000
_cell.angle_alpha   90.00
_cell.angle_beta   90.00
_cell.angle_gamma   90.00
#
_symmetry.space_group_name_H-M   'P 1'
#
loop_
_entity.id
_entity.type
_entity.pdbx_description
1 polymer ?
#
loop_
_entity_poly.entity_id
_entity_poly.type
_entity_poly.pdbx_seq_one_letter_code
_entity_poly.pdbx_strand_id
1 'polypeptide(L)'
;MTRPGQPEDLDDPRLLWTRASVLAVAAAAEIIAPDGSSVDDDGVAGDGWRVTLAPDGEAVVSGRPPADRDETGESPDLLDGLPERLTWKRLRDDMDGGSLGYVYWYADDAWHRAEHPDDALAGPPEQLADDDATIRVLTTDLKPDDENGPRAIADVLAKARANTLRPADVTTMLGVLDPDVGSDAARTKAALDTAVRTGLLAGTKPPLIGE
;
A
#
# COMPACT_ATOMS: atom_id res chain seq x y z
N MET A 1 -12.95 -15.28 4.16
CA MET A 1 -11.98 -14.19 3.94
C MET A 1 -11.64 -13.63 5.31
N THR A 2 -10.44 -13.93 5.76
CA THR A 2 -9.87 -13.37 7.00
C THR A 2 -9.51 -11.93 6.67
N ARG A 3 -10.26 -10.96 7.20
CA ARG A 3 -9.76 -9.57 7.20
C ARG A 3 -8.58 -9.55 8.15
N PRO A 4 -7.44 -8.89 7.83
CA PRO A 4 -6.36 -8.74 8.79
C PRO A 4 -6.89 -7.94 9.98
N GLY A 5 -7.24 -8.62 11.05
CA GLY A 5 -7.73 -8.01 12.27
C GLY A 5 -6.64 -7.99 13.34
N GLN A 6 -5.64 -8.86 13.19
CA GLN A 6 -4.53 -9.02 14.11
C GLN A 6 -3.19 -8.69 13.44
N PRO A 7 -2.18 -8.29 14.22
CA PRO A 7 -0.83 -8.06 13.69
C PRO A 7 -0.25 -9.27 12.94
N GLU A 8 -0.50 -10.50 13.44
CA GLU A 8 -0.03 -11.74 12.80
C GLU A 8 -0.68 -12.04 11.45
N ASP A 9 -1.77 -11.36 11.09
CA ASP A 9 -2.41 -11.50 9.77
C ASP A 9 -1.66 -10.70 8.69
N LEU A 10 -0.72 -9.82 9.07
CA LEU A 10 0.02 -8.98 8.13
C LEU A 10 1.31 -9.65 7.67
N ASP A 11 1.50 -9.64 6.35
CA ASP A 11 2.74 -10.06 5.69
C ASP A 11 3.93 -9.16 6.02
N ASP A 12 5.13 -9.55 5.59
CA ASP A 12 6.35 -8.73 5.69
C ASP A 12 6.12 -7.30 5.13
N PRO A 13 6.61 -6.25 5.80
CA PRO A 13 6.39 -4.86 5.38
C PRO A 13 6.79 -4.55 3.94
N ARG A 14 7.83 -5.21 3.42
CA ARG A 14 8.26 -5.01 2.04
C ARG A 14 7.28 -5.63 1.04
N LEU A 15 6.56 -6.69 1.43
CA LEU A 15 5.49 -7.26 0.61
C LEU A 15 4.30 -6.31 0.55
N LEU A 16 3.86 -5.78 1.69
CA LEU A 16 2.79 -4.76 1.74
C LEU A 16 3.17 -3.52 0.93
N TRP A 17 4.39 -3.03 1.10
CA TRP A 17 4.92 -1.90 0.33
C TRP A 17 4.94 -2.19 -1.18
N THR A 18 5.36 -3.39 -1.59
CA THR A 18 5.39 -3.80 -3.00
C THR A 18 3.98 -3.76 -3.59
N ARG A 19 2.99 -4.30 -2.89
CA ARG A 19 1.58 -4.30 -3.33
C ARG A 19 1.02 -2.88 -3.42
N ALA A 20 1.21 -2.08 -2.37
CA ALA A 20 0.83 -0.67 -2.35
C ALA A 20 1.45 0.11 -3.52
N SER A 21 2.73 -0.13 -3.79
CA SER A 21 3.47 0.53 -4.88
C SER A 21 2.95 0.15 -6.26
N VAL A 22 2.60 -1.12 -6.49
CA VAL A 22 2.02 -1.55 -7.77
C VAL A 22 0.63 -0.93 -7.97
N LEU A 23 -0.19 -0.83 -6.92
CA LEU A 23 -1.47 -0.11 -6.98
C LEU A 23 -1.27 1.36 -7.33
N ALA A 24 -0.29 2.03 -6.70
CA ALA A 24 0.04 3.43 -7.01
C ALA A 24 0.53 3.62 -8.45
N VAL A 25 1.33 2.69 -8.98
CA VAL A 25 1.76 2.69 -10.39
C VAL A 25 0.56 2.58 -11.33
N ALA A 26 -0.37 1.66 -11.05
CA ALA A 26 -1.58 1.49 -11.85
C ALA A 26 -2.50 2.72 -11.78
N ALA A 27 -2.68 3.30 -10.60
CA ALA A 27 -3.45 4.52 -10.40
C ALA A 27 -2.82 5.72 -11.14
N ALA A 28 -1.49 5.87 -11.10
CA ALA A 28 -0.78 6.93 -11.82
C ALA A 28 -0.89 6.81 -13.35
N ALA A 29 -1.09 5.60 -13.87
CA ALA A 29 -1.38 5.34 -15.27
C ALA A 29 -2.88 5.39 -15.61
N GLU A 30 -3.74 5.68 -14.63
CA GLU A 30 -5.21 5.70 -14.77
C GLU A 30 -5.80 4.33 -15.20
N ILE A 31 -5.13 3.22 -14.84
CA ILE A 31 -5.67 1.85 -15.02
C ILE A 31 -6.81 1.57 -14.03
N ILE A 32 -6.63 2.06 -12.80
CA ILE A 32 -7.68 2.08 -11.77
C ILE A 32 -7.99 3.54 -11.44
N ALA A 33 -9.17 3.77 -10.87
CA ALA A 33 -9.54 5.09 -10.41
C ALA A 33 -8.45 5.63 -9.45
N PRO A 34 -8.01 6.89 -9.60
CA PRO A 34 -6.93 7.44 -8.77
C PRO A 34 -7.34 7.68 -7.32
N ASP A 35 -8.54 7.28 -6.93
CA ASP A 35 -9.23 7.50 -5.66
C ASP A 35 -8.27 7.41 -4.45
N GLY A 36 -7.76 8.57 -4.03
CA GLY A 36 -6.86 8.70 -2.88
C GLY A 36 -5.44 8.15 -3.07
N SER A 37 -5.09 7.59 -4.24
CA SER A 37 -3.76 7.04 -4.49
C SER A 37 -2.71 8.14 -4.62
N SER A 38 -1.69 8.10 -3.76
CA SER A 38 -0.59 9.07 -3.79
C SER A 38 0.70 8.45 -3.29
N VAL A 39 1.82 8.97 -3.81
CA VAL A 39 3.15 8.66 -3.29
C VAL A 39 3.78 9.98 -2.88
N ASP A 40 4.14 10.10 -1.62
CA ASP A 40 4.83 11.25 -1.06
C ASP A 40 6.01 10.80 -0.19
N ASP A 41 6.67 11.73 0.50
CA ASP A 41 7.86 11.43 1.30
C ASP A 41 7.49 10.68 2.60
N ASP A 42 6.20 10.66 2.97
CA ASP A 42 5.67 9.87 4.09
C ASP A 42 5.17 8.48 3.65
N GLY A 43 5.32 8.10 2.37
CA GLY A 43 5.00 6.76 1.86
C GLY A 43 3.95 6.70 0.75
N VAL A 44 3.32 5.53 0.62
CA VAL A 44 2.26 5.27 -0.36
C VAL A 44 0.92 5.26 0.34
N ALA A 45 -0.03 6.04 -0.16
CA ALA A 45 -1.42 6.03 0.29
C ALA A 45 -2.37 5.61 -0.83
N GLY A 46 -3.51 5.05 -0.44
CA GLY A 46 -4.69 4.86 -1.27
C GLY A 46 -5.93 5.37 -0.55
N ASP A 47 -7.12 5.02 -1.04
CA ASP A 47 -8.37 5.46 -0.41
C ASP A 47 -8.50 4.96 1.04
N GLY A 48 -8.24 5.86 1.99
CA GLY A 48 -8.37 5.60 3.42
C GLY A 48 -7.27 4.74 4.04
N TRP A 49 -6.13 4.52 3.38
CA TRP A 49 -5.00 3.78 3.96
C TRP A 49 -3.65 4.35 3.52
N ARG A 50 -2.60 4.06 4.29
CA ARG A 50 -1.21 4.43 4.02
C ARG A 50 -0.26 3.35 4.51
N VAL A 51 0.76 3.08 3.72
CA VAL A 51 1.94 2.29 4.08
C VAL A 51 3.15 3.21 4.07
N THR A 52 3.89 3.22 5.17
CA THR A 52 5.08 4.04 5.39
C THR A 52 6.24 3.14 5.77
N LEU A 53 7.37 3.28 5.09
CA LEU A 53 8.61 2.59 5.46
C LEU A 53 9.50 3.51 6.29
N ALA A 54 10.28 2.91 7.18
CA ALA A 54 11.30 3.58 7.98
C ALA A 54 12.64 2.81 7.88
N PRO A 55 13.74 3.37 8.40
CA PRO A 55 15.01 2.67 8.49
C PRO A 55 14.93 1.32 9.20
N ASP A 56 15.96 0.51 9.03
CA ASP A 56 16.12 -0.80 9.70
C ASP A 56 15.01 -1.83 9.43
N GLY A 57 14.23 -1.63 8.36
CA GLY A 57 13.16 -2.55 7.95
C GLY A 57 11.84 -2.32 8.67
N GLU A 58 11.74 -1.26 9.45
CA GLU A 58 10.53 -0.88 10.15
C GLU A 58 9.49 -0.26 9.21
N ALA A 59 8.22 -0.31 9.62
CA ALA A 59 7.12 0.23 8.84
C ALA A 59 5.94 0.60 9.71
N VAL A 60 5.05 1.43 9.16
CA VAL A 60 3.74 1.73 9.73
C VAL A 60 2.68 1.59 8.65
N VAL A 61 1.56 0.97 9.00
CA VAL A 61 0.35 0.90 8.19
C VAL A 61 -0.78 1.53 8.96
N SER A 62 -1.38 2.57 8.41
CA SER A 62 -2.46 3.31 9.05
C SER A 62 -3.61 3.52 8.08
N GLY A 63 -4.80 3.78 8.62
CA GLY A 63 -5.94 4.07 7.77
C GLY A 63 -7.15 4.58 8.55
N ARG A 64 -8.16 4.99 7.79
CA ARG A 64 -9.40 5.57 8.29
C ARG A 64 -10.29 4.52 8.95
N PRO A 65 -11.15 4.92 9.89
CA PRO A 65 -12.17 4.02 10.40
C PRO A 65 -13.15 3.63 9.27
N PRO A 66 -13.84 2.48 9.40
CA PRO A 66 -14.97 2.16 8.54
C PRO A 66 -16.00 3.29 8.62
N ALA A 67 -16.64 3.61 7.49
CA ALA A 67 -17.63 4.70 7.40
C ALA A 67 -18.81 4.58 8.39
N ASP A 68 -19.03 3.38 8.96
CA ASP A 68 -20.16 3.05 9.81
C ASP A 68 -19.82 3.06 11.31
N ARG A 69 -18.61 3.47 11.70
CA ARG A 69 -18.24 3.57 13.13
C ARG A 69 -18.81 4.86 13.72
N ASP A 70 -19.91 4.74 14.45
CA ASP A 70 -20.43 5.81 15.31
C ASP A 70 -19.38 6.15 16.38
N GLU A 71 -18.94 7.41 16.43
CA GLU A 71 -17.98 7.95 17.41
C GLU A 71 -18.60 8.11 18.82
N THR A 72 -19.22 7.07 19.35
CA THR A 72 -19.79 7.12 20.70
C THR A 72 -18.76 6.66 21.74
N GLY A 73 -17.77 7.50 22.05
CA GLY A 73 -16.83 7.26 23.14
C GLY A 73 -15.54 8.07 23.04
N GLU A 74 -14.69 7.96 24.07
CA GLU A 74 -13.29 8.40 24.02
C GLU A 74 -12.52 7.42 23.12
N SER A 75 -12.02 7.89 21.98
CA SER A 75 -11.22 7.05 21.08
C SER A 75 -9.90 6.68 21.76
N PRO A 76 -9.53 5.39 21.79
CA PRO A 76 -8.29 4.96 22.42
C PRO A 76 -7.07 5.52 21.67
N ASP A 77 -5.96 5.69 22.38
CA ASP A 77 -4.72 6.12 21.76
C ASP A 77 -4.14 5.01 20.87
N LEU A 78 -4.38 5.10 19.56
CA LEU A 78 -3.89 4.15 18.56
C LEU A 78 -2.35 4.20 18.38
N LEU A 79 -1.69 5.21 18.96
CA LEU A 79 -0.23 5.34 18.95
C LEU A 79 0.39 4.83 20.26
N ASP A 80 -0.41 4.33 21.22
CA ASP A 80 0.13 3.76 22.45
C ASP A 80 1.05 2.57 22.14
N GLY A 81 2.25 2.57 22.72
CA GLY A 81 3.30 1.59 22.44
C GLY A 81 4.09 1.80 21.14
N LEU A 82 3.71 2.75 20.28
CA LEU A 82 4.47 3.07 19.07
C LEU A 82 5.85 3.65 19.44
N PRO A 83 6.96 3.10 18.92
CA PRO A 83 8.29 3.65 19.17
C PRO A 83 8.40 5.12 18.69
N GLU A 84 9.03 5.98 19.48
CA GLU A 84 9.17 7.41 19.14
C GLU A 84 9.83 7.65 17.77
N ARG A 85 10.75 6.76 17.36
CA ARG A 85 11.42 6.79 16.05
C ARG A 85 10.46 6.58 14.87
N LEU A 86 9.33 5.92 15.11
CA LEU A 86 8.24 5.72 14.14
C LEU A 86 7.10 6.72 14.33
N THR A 87 7.26 7.72 15.21
CA THR A 87 6.22 8.73 15.44
C THR A 87 6.60 10.06 14.78
N TRP A 88 6.09 10.29 13.57
CA TRP A 88 6.27 11.55 12.86
C TRP A 88 5.07 12.49 13.00
N LYS A 89 5.26 13.75 12.62
CA LYS A 89 4.27 14.81 12.82
C LYS A 89 2.92 14.47 12.20
N ARG A 90 2.90 14.04 10.93
CA ARG A 90 1.65 13.74 10.22
C ARG A 90 0.84 12.62 10.87
N LEU A 91 1.49 11.54 11.33
CA LEU A 91 0.79 10.47 12.02
C LEU A 91 0.12 10.96 13.32
N ARG A 92 0.79 11.86 14.05
CA ARG A 92 0.19 12.52 15.23
C ARG A 92 -0.96 13.45 14.84
N ASP A 93 -0.78 14.26 13.79
CA ASP A 93 -1.82 15.17 13.30
C ASP A 93 -3.08 14.38 12.85
N ASP A 94 -2.89 13.23 12.19
CA ASP A 94 -3.98 12.33 11.77
C ASP A 94 -4.70 11.70 12.98
N MET A 95 -3.95 11.38 14.04
CA MET A 95 -4.48 10.87 15.31
C MET A 95 -5.30 11.93 16.05
N ASP A 96 -4.72 13.11 16.28
CA ASP A 96 -5.36 14.24 16.95
C ASP A 96 -6.60 14.75 16.18
N GLY A 97 -6.58 14.60 14.85
CA GLY A 97 -7.68 14.95 13.96
C GLY A 97 -8.77 13.88 13.85
N GLY A 98 -8.69 12.76 14.56
CA GLY A 98 -9.67 11.67 14.51
C GLY A 98 -9.73 10.95 13.16
N SER A 99 -8.69 11.07 12.33
CA SER A 99 -8.66 10.50 10.98
C SER A 99 -8.18 9.04 10.96
N LEU A 100 -7.68 8.52 12.09
CA LEU A 100 -7.17 7.16 12.22
C LEU A 100 -8.23 6.23 12.80
N GLY A 101 -8.47 5.11 12.12
CA GLY A 101 -9.27 3.98 12.59
C GLY A 101 -8.43 2.76 12.95
N TYR A 102 -7.19 2.70 12.49
CA TYR A 102 -6.20 1.68 12.87
C TYR A 102 -4.77 2.18 12.60
N VAL A 103 -3.84 1.65 13.39
CA VAL A 103 -2.39 1.81 13.20
C VAL A 103 -1.73 0.46 13.55
N TYR A 104 -0.94 -0.05 12.63
CA TYR A 104 -0.04 -1.18 12.84
C TYR A 104 1.38 -0.70 12.60
N TRP A 105 2.34 -1.16 13.39
CA TRP A 105 3.76 -0.89 13.17
C TRP A 105 4.58 -2.16 13.20
N TYR A 106 5.57 -2.24 12.32
CA TYR A 106 6.54 -3.31 12.29
C TYR A 106 7.81 -2.85 12.96
N ALA A 107 8.17 -3.53 14.04
CA ALA A 107 9.39 -3.30 14.80
C ALA A 107 9.82 -4.60 15.48
N ASP A 108 11.12 -4.80 15.65
CA ASP A 108 11.67 -5.98 16.31
C ASP A 108 11.17 -7.31 15.67
N ASP A 109 11.17 -7.34 14.33
CA ASP A 109 10.75 -8.47 13.49
C ASP A 109 9.27 -8.92 13.64
N ALA A 110 8.41 -8.07 14.21
CA ALA A 110 6.99 -8.37 14.38
C ALA A 110 6.10 -7.15 14.10
N TRP A 111 4.86 -7.41 13.68
CA TRP A 111 3.81 -6.41 13.68
C TRP A 111 3.24 -6.24 15.08
N HIS A 112 2.91 -5.00 15.41
CA HIS A 112 2.32 -4.57 16.66
C HIS A 112 1.18 -3.61 16.36
N ARG A 113 0.30 -3.42 17.35
CA ARG A 113 -0.75 -2.39 17.37
C ARG A 113 -1.05 -2.02 18.82
N ALA A 114 -1.65 -0.86 19.05
CA ALA A 114 -2.13 -0.49 20.38
C ALA A 114 -3.18 -1.49 20.88
N GLU A 115 -3.19 -1.77 22.18
CA GLU A 115 -4.22 -2.62 22.79
C GLU A 115 -5.58 -1.91 22.68
N HIS A 116 -6.58 -2.63 22.18
CA HIS A 116 -7.94 -2.10 22.04
C HIS A 116 -8.93 -2.99 22.81
N PRO A 117 -9.82 -2.43 23.64
CA PRO A 117 -10.75 -3.21 24.47
C PRO A 117 -11.73 -4.05 23.63
N ASP A 118 -12.09 -3.56 22.46
CA ASP A 118 -12.79 -4.32 21.43
C ASP A 118 -11.79 -4.81 20.36
N ASP A 119 -11.64 -6.12 20.22
CA ASP A 119 -10.75 -6.77 19.25
C ASP A 119 -11.22 -6.62 17.77
N ALA A 120 -12.16 -5.70 17.53
CA ALA A 120 -12.84 -5.45 16.26
C ALA A 120 -12.35 -4.14 15.59
N LEU A 121 -11.06 -3.84 15.71
CA LEU A 121 -10.46 -2.76 14.93
C LEU A 121 -10.48 -3.11 13.44
N ALA A 122 -10.60 -2.08 12.61
CA ALA A 122 -10.45 -2.25 11.18
C ALA A 122 -9.00 -2.66 10.84
N GLY A 123 -8.86 -3.44 9.78
CA GLY A 123 -7.58 -3.84 9.24
C GLY A 123 -7.16 -2.99 8.05
N PRO A 124 -5.91 -3.14 7.59
CA PRO A 124 -5.53 -2.76 6.25
C PRO A 124 -6.51 -3.32 5.21
N PRO A 125 -6.73 -2.61 4.10
CA PRO A 125 -7.66 -3.06 3.08
C PRO A 125 -7.22 -4.40 2.48
N GLU A 126 -8.21 -5.18 2.03
CA GLU A 126 -7.98 -6.54 1.51
C GLU A 126 -6.98 -6.59 0.36
N GLN A 127 -6.90 -5.55 -0.48
CA GLN A 127 -5.95 -5.52 -1.61
C GLN A 127 -4.48 -5.52 -1.20
N LEU A 128 -4.15 -5.27 0.06
CA LEU A 128 -2.78 -5.37 0.59
C LEU A 128 -2.49 -6.70 1.28
N ALA A 129 -3.53 -7.49 1.57
CA ALA A 129 -3.41 -8.71 2.36
C ALA A 129 -2.56 -9.77 1.64
N ASP A 130 -2.80 -9.98 0.35
CA ASP A 130 -2.07 -10.93 -0.48
C ASP A 130 -2.03 -10.50 -1.95
N ASP A 131 -1.30 -11.26 -2.76
CA ASP A 131 -1.09 -10.96 -4.18
C ASP A 131 -2.34 -11.18 -5.00
N ASP A 132 -3.12 -12.20 -4.65
CA ASP A 132 -4.35 -12.54 -5.36
C ASP A 132 -5.37 -11.41 -5.20
N ALA A 133 -5.44 -10.79 -4.01
CA ALA A 133 -6.26 -9.63 -3.73
C ALA A 133 -5.78 -8.39 -4.49
N THR A 134 -4.47 -8.12 -4.54
CA THR A 134 -3.91 -7.02 -5.36
C THR A 134 -4.23 -7.24 -6.84
N ILE A 135 -3.99 -8.44 -7.36
CA ILE A 135 -4.26 -8.81 -8.75
C ILE A 135 -5.73 -8.62 -9.06
N ARG A 136 -6.63 -9.14 -8.22
CA ARG A 136 -8.07 -9.04 -8.40
C ARG A 136 -8.54 -7.58 -8.56
N VAL A 137 -8.01 -6.67 -7.75
CA VAL A 137 -8.34 -5.23 -7.88
C VAL A 137 -7.90 -4.69 -9.24
N LEU A 138 -6.66 -4.96 -9.64
CA LEU A 138 -6.09 -4.45 -10.89
C LEU A 138 -6.70 -5.09 -12.16
N THR A 139 -7.37 -6.22 -12.02
CA THR A 139 -8.02 -6.92 -13.13
C THR A 139 -9.55 -6.78 -13.11
N THR A 140 -10.11 -5.93 -12.25
CA THR A 140 -11.58 -5.81 -12.07
C THR A 140 -12.31 -5.53 -13.38
N ASP A 141 -11.73 -4.70 -14.25
CA ASP A 141 -12.34 -4.29 -15.52
C ASP A 141 -11.94 -5.18 -16.72
N LEU A 142 -11.10 -6.20 -16.48
CA LEU A 142 -10.72 -7.15 -17.52
C LEU A 142 -11.83 -8.18 -17.75
N LYS A 143 -11.76 -8.85 -18.90
CA LYS A 143 -12.67 -9.96 -19.20
C LYS A 143 -12.37 -11.15 -18.28
N PRO A 144 -13.38 -11.91 -17.82
CA PRO A 144 -13.17 -13.05 -16.92
C PRO A 144 -12.24 -14.16 -17.46
N ASP A 145 -12.06 -14.24 -18.77
CA ASP A 145 -11.19 -15.21 -19.46
C ASP A 145 -9.79 -14.66 -19.78
N ASP A 146 -9.47 -13.43 -19.35
CA ASP A 146 -8.14 -12.86 -19.52
C ASP A 146 -7.15 -13.41 -18.48
N GLU A 147 -6.30 -14.32 -18.94
CA GLU A 147 -5.20 -14.86 -18.13
C GLU A 147 -3.92 -14.00 -18.21
N ASN A 148 -3.83 -13.07 -19.17
CA ASN A 148 -2.62 -12.28 -19.41
C ASN A 148 -2.46 -11.17 -18.37
N GLY A 149 -3.54 -10.47 -18.02
CA GLY A 149 -3.56 -9.43 -17.00
C GLY A 149 -3.05 -9.93 -15.65
N PRO A 150 -3.68 -10.94 -15.03
CA PRO A 150 -3.22 -11.55 -13.78
C PRO A 150 -1.75 -11.99 -13.84
N ARG A 151 -1.33 -12.61 -14.95
CA ARG A 151 0.04 -13.09 -15.13
C ARG A 151 1.06 -11.96 -15.22
N ALA A 152 0.72 -10.87 -15.91
CA ALA A 152 1.59 -9.71 -16.03
C ALA A 152 1.81 -9.01 -14.69
N ILE A 153 0.74 -8.86 -13.89
CA ILE A 153 0.82 -8.28 -12.54
C ILE A 153 1.65 -9.19 -11.61
N ALA A 154 1.39 -10.50 -11.63
CA ALA A 154 2.15 -11.47 -10.82
C ALA A 154 3.65 -11.45 -11.15
N ASP A 155 4.01 -11.33 -12.44
CA ASP A 155 5.40 -11.21 -12.89
C ASP A 155 6.04 -9.89 -12.39
N VAL A 156 5.31 -8.78 -12.41
CA VAL A 156 5.78 -7.50 -11.84
C VAL A 156 6.00 -7.60 -10.34
N LEU A 157 5.06 -8.16 -9.58
CA LEU A 157 5.18 -8.38 -8.13
C LEU A 157 6.39 -9.26 -7.81
N ALA A 158 6.58 -10.37 -8.54
CA ALA A 158 7.71 -11.28 -8.36
C ALA A 158 9.06 -10.60 -8.66
N LYS A 159 9.14 -9.86 -9.77
CA LYS A 159 10.37 -9.14 -10.16
C LYS A 159 10.70 -8.01 -9.20
N ALA A 160 9.70 -7.29 -8.68
CA ALA A 160 9.89 -6.24 -7.68
C ALA A 160 10.52 -6.80 -6.41
N ARG A 161 9.99 -7.92 -5.89
CA ARG A 161 10.55 -8.61 -4.71
C ARG A 161 11.97 -9.10 -4.90
N ALA A 162 12.27 -9.57 -6.11
CA ALA A 162 13.61 -10.00 -6.47
C ALA A 162 14.56 -8.81 -6.74
N ASN A 163 14.09 -7.56 -6.67
CA ASN A 163 14.83 -6.36 -7.06
C ASN A 163 15.39 -6.45 -8.50
N THR A 164 14.56 -6.97 -9.41
CA THR A 164 14.89 -7.18 -10.84
C THR A 164 13.90 -6.52 -11.78
N LEU A 165 12.90 -5.81 -11.25
CA LEU A 165 11.89 -5.14 -12.07
C LEU A 165 12.52 -4.01 -12.88
N ARG A 166 12.27 -3.99 -14.19
CA ARG A 166 12.79 -2.96 -15.10
C ARG A 166 11.64 -2.12 -15.67
N PRO A 167 11.91 -0.91 -16.18
CA PRO A 167 10.89 -0.07 -16.82
C PRO A 167 10.06 -0.80 -17.87
N ALA A 168 10.71 -1.62 -18.72
CA ALA A 168 10.03 -2.37 -19.77
C ALA A 168 9.01 -3.38 -19.23
N ASP A 169 9.23 -3.94 -18.04
CA ASP A 169 8.30 -4.87 -17.42
C ASP A 169 7.03 -4.13 -16.96
N VAL A 170 7.17 -2.91 -16.42
CA VAL A 170 6.03 -2.03 -16.07
C VAL A 170 5.25 -1.61 -17.31
N THR A 171 5.92 -1.13 -18.36
CA THR A 171 5.24 -0.74 -19.61
C THR A 171 4.52 -1.92 -20.26
N THR A 172 5.11 -3.12 -20.20
CA THR A 172 4.48 -4.35 -20.70
C THR A 172 3.21 -4.66 -19.90
N MET A 173 3.27 -4.61 -18.57
CA MET A 173 2.10 -4.80 -17.71
C MET A 173 0.99 -3.81 -18.06
N LEU A 174 1.30 -2.51 -18.18
CA LEU A 174 0.31 -1.49 -18.53
C LEU A 174 -0.36 -1.79 -19.89
N GLY A 175 0.42 -2.13 -20.92
CA GLY A 175 -0.13 -2.45 -22.23
C GLY A 175 -0.95 -3.75 -22.30
N VAL A 176 -0.73 -4.67 -21.36
CA VAL A 176 -1.58 -5.86 -21.19
C VAL A 176 -2.89 -5.50 -20.48
N LEU A 177 -2.84 -4.65 -19.45
CA LEU A 177 -4.03 -4.24 -18.71
C LEU A 177 -4.92 -3.31 -19.53
N ASP A 178 -4.32 -2.36 -20.24
CA ASP A 178 -5.00 -1.45 -21.15
C ASP A 178 -4.05 -1.04 -22.30
N PRO A 179 -4.29 -1.52 -23.54
CA PRO A 179 -3.46 -1.17 -24.70
C PRO A 179 -3.41 0.34 -25.00
N ASP A 180 -4.47 1.09 -24.71
CA ASP A 180 -4.51 2.53 -24.94
C ASP A 180 -3.56 3.22 -23.96
N VAL A 181 -3.60 2.83 -22.67
CA VAL A 181 -2.65 3.32 -21.64
C VAL A 181 -1.21 2.94 -21.99
N GLY A 182 -0.96 1.71 -22.42
CA GLY A 182 0.38 1.26 -22.81
C GLY A 182 0.97 2.01 -24.03
N SER A 183 0.11 2.62 -24.85
CA SER A 183 0.51 3.46 -25.98
C SER A 183 0.59 4.96 -25.65
N ASP A 184 0.00 5.38 -24.52
CA ASP A 184 0.03 6.76 -24.05
C ASP A 184 1.35 7.06 -23.30
N ALA A 185 2.17 7.91 -23.92
CA ALA A 185 3.47 8.29 -23.39
C ALA A 185 3.40 9.06 -22.06
N ALA A 186 2.35 9.86 -21.84
CA ALA A 186 2.19 10.64 -20.61
C ALA A 186 1.79 9.74 -19.45
N ARG A 187 0.81 8.85 -19.65
CA ARG A 187 0.38 7.87 -18.64
C ARG A 187 1.48 6.87 -18.31
N THR A 188 2.18 6.35 -19.33
CA THR A 188 3.32 5.46 -19.13
C THR A 188 4.44 6.16 -18.35
N LYS A 189 4.74 7.43 -18.67
CA LYS A 189 5.73 8.21 -17.91
C LYS A 189 5.31 8.39 -16.46
N ALA A 190 4.04 8.72 -16.19
CA ALA A 190 3.54 8.88 -14.83
C ALA A 190 3.69 7.60 -13.99
N ALA A 191 3.35 6.44 -14.56
CA ALA A 191 3.58 5.14 -13.92
C ALA A 191 5.07 4.86 -13.65
N LEU A 192 5.95 5.15 -14.61
CA LEU A 192 7.39 4.94 -14.44
C LEU A 192 7.99 5.88 -13.38
N ASP A 193 7.59 7.16 -13.38
CA ASP A 193 8.02 8.12 -12.36
C ASP A 193 7.57 7.66 -10.96
N THR A 194 6.33 7.15 -10.84
CA THR A 194 5.82 6.54 -9.61
C THR A 194 6.61 5.30 -9.21
N ALA A 195 6.93 4.40 -10.15
CA ALA A 195 7.71 3.19 -9.89
C ALA A 195 9.16 3.51 -9.44
N VAL A 196 9.74 4.59 -9.97
CA VAL A 196 11.03 5.12 -9.48
C VAL A 196 10.87 5.61 -8.05
N ARG A 197 9.87 6.46 -7.78
CA ARG A 197 9.66 7.10 -6.48
C ARG A 197 9.41 6.07 -5.37
N THR A 198 8.67 5.00 -5.66
CA THR A 198 8.39 3.96 -4.68
C THR A 198 9.54 2.97 -4.46
N GLY A 199 10.65 3.10 -5.17
CA GLY A 199 11.74 2.12 -5.07
C GLY A 199 11.45 0.77 -5.74
N LEU A 200 10.39 0.68 -6.57
CA LEU A 200 9.94 -0.59 -7.14
C LEU A 200 10.88 -1.11 -8.24
N LEU A 201 11.51 -0.18 -8.98
CA LEU A 201 12.46 -0.52 -10.04
C LEU A 201 13.81 -0.92 -9.45
N ALA A 202 14.48 -1.85 -10.12
CA ALA A 202 15.80 -2.30 -9.73
C ALA A 202 16.78 -1.11 -9.62
N GLY A 203 17.38 -0.94 -8.45
CA GLY A 203 18.35 0.12 -8.17
C GLY A 203 17.76 1.47 -7.75
N THR A 204 16.44 1.59 -7.60
CA THR A 204 15.82 2.74 -6.93
C THR A 204 15.60 2.45 -5.45
N LYS A 205 15.22 3.47 -4.67
CA LYS A 205 14.98 3.36 -3.24
C LYS A 205 13.62 3.96 -2.89
N PRO A 206 12.85 3.36 -1.97
CA PRO A 206 11.62 3.97 -1.47
C PRO A 206 11.95 5.19 -0.60
N PRO A 207 11.00 6.13 -0.41
CA PRO A 207 11.09 7.10 0.66
C PRO A 207 11.04 6.37 2.01
N LEU A 208 11.95 6.74 2.91
CA LEU A 208 11.94 6.28 4.30
C LEU A 208 11.68 7.50 5.18
N ILE A 209 10.81 7.37 6.18
CA ILE A 209 10.61 8.45 7.15
C ILE A 209 11.90 8.67 7.97
N GLY A 210 12.31 9.93 8.11
CA GLY A 210 13.48 10.30 8.89
C GLY A 210 14.82 10.21 8.17
N GLU A 211 14.85 9.88 6.88
CA GLU A 211 16.04 10.01 5.99
C GLU A 211 16.06 11.31 5.17
#